data_AF-A0A536SZ88-F1
#
_entry.id   AF-A0A536SZ88-F1
#
_cell.length_a   1.000
_cell.length_b   1.000
_cell.length_c   1.000
_cell.angle_alpha   90.00
_cell.angle_beta   90.00
_cell.angle_gamma   90.00
#
_symmetry.space_group_name_H-M   'P 1'
#
loop_
_entity.id
_entity.type
_entity.pdbx_description
1 polymer ?
#
loop_
_entity_poly.entity_id
_entity_poly.type
_entity_poly.pdbx_seq_one_letter_code
_entity_poly.pdbx_strand_id
1 'polypeptide(L)'
;MRWLIAVGVTAVAAQTPVRLTGDWQAKAGDEIRHIMVRSDSSAQFGRDLARWRLVGDSLWITLGDGVWQVYGMKLAGDKLTISGGDLEKPVTLRRVGPPTARPDTLTIPEPPAPNQRAW
;
A
#
# COMPACT_ATOMS: atom_id res chain seq x y z
N MET A 1 -11.26 31.79 46.73
CA MET A 1 -11.53 30.98 45.52
C MET A 1 -10.39 31.17 44.53
N ARG A 2 -9.47 30.21 44.39
CA ARG A 2 -8.37 30.26 43.42
C ARG A 2 -8.63 29.14 42.41
N TRP A 3 -8.96 29.51 41.18
CA TRP A 3 -9.25 28.57 40.10
C TRP A 3 -7.93 28.14 39.47
N LEU A 4 -7.70 26.82 39.34
CA LEU A 4 -6.62 26.26 38.54
C LEU A 4 -7.17 25.96 37.14
N ILE A 5 -6.63 26.64 36.13
CA ILE A 5 -6.88 26.31 34.72
C ILE A 5 -5.95 25.15 34.36
N ALA A 6 -6.52 23.96 34.13
CA ALA A 6 -5.81 22.85 33.52
C ALA A 6 -5.76 23.07 31.99
N VAL A 7 -4.58 23.40 31.47
CA VAL A 7 -4.34 23.43 30.02
C VAL A 7 -4.18 21.99 29.57
N GLY A 8 -5.22 21.43 28.95
CA GLY A 8 -5.16 20.13 28.30
C GLY A 8 -4.33 20.21 27.03
N VAL A 9 -3.13 19.62 27.05
CA VAL A 9 -2.34 19.40 25.83
C VAL A 9 -3.01 18.26 25.08
N THR A 10 -3.76 18.57 24.03
CA THR A 10 -4.22 17.57 23.07
C THR A 10 -2.98 17.03 22.34
N ALA A 11 -2.53 15.84 22.73
CA ALA A 11 -1.51 15.11 21.99
C ALA A 11 -2.07 14.79 20.59
N VAL A 12 -1.60 15.51 19.58
CA VAL A 12 -1.84 15.17 18.19
C VAL A 12 -1.04 13.91 17.92
N ALA A 13 -1.69 12.76 17.78
CA ALA A 13 -1.02 11.53 17.40
C ALA A 13 -0.38 11.75 16.02
N ALA A 14 0.94 11.84 15.98
CA ALA A 14 1.68 11.84 14.73
C ALA A 14 1.36 10.53 14.02
N GLN A 15 0.63 10.60 12.91
CA GLN A 15 0.34 9.44 12.09
C GLN A 15 1.67 8.92 11.56
N THR A 16 2.10 7.76 12.06
CA THR A 16 3.31 7.10 11.57
C THR A 16 3.14 6.92 10.06
N PRO A 17 4.08 7.41 9.23
CA PRO A 17 3.94 7.29 7.79
C PRO A 17 3.73 5.81 7.44
N VAL A 18 2.64 5.51 6.71
CA VAL A 18 2.26 4.15 6.33
C VAL A 18 3.42 3.53 5.54
N ARG A 19 4.16 2.62 6.18
CA ARG A 19 5.29 1.92 5.56
C ARG A 19 4.78 0.73 4.78
N LEU A 20 4.26 0.96 3.58
CA LEU A 20 3.78 -0.14 2.73
C LEU A 20 4.92 -1.00 2.16
N THR A 21 6.07 -0.39 1.87
CA THR A 21 7.21 -1.02 1.18
C THR A 21 7.73 -2.29 1.86
N GLY A 22 7.88 -3.39 1.12
CA GLY A 22 8.36 -4.67 1.63
C GLY A 22 8.10 -5.82 0.67
N ASP A 23 8.62 -6.99 1.01
CA ASP A 23 8.20 -8.25 0.42
C ASP A 23 6.99 -8.78 1.19
N TRP A 24 5.90 -9.02 0.48
CA TRP A 24 4.62 -9.45 1.03
C TRP A 24 4.22 -10.80 0.47
N GLN A 25 3.68 -11.67 1.32
CA GLN A 25 3.10 -12.93 0.92
C GLN A 25 1.58 -12.87 0.99
N ALA A 26 0.92 -13.22 -0.11
CA ALA A 26 -0.51 -13.50 -0.17
C ALA A 26 -0.72 -15.00 -0.33
N LYS A 27 -1.68 -15.57 0.41
CA LYS A 27 -2.11 -16.96 0.22
C LYS A 27 -3.27 -16.99 -0.78
N ALA A 28 -3.12 -17.75 -1.86
CA ALA A 28 -4.13 -17.96 -2.89
C ALA A 28 -4.38 -19.47 -3.03
N GLY A 29 -5.36 -20.00 -2.29
CA GLY A 29 -5.53 -21.46 -2.15
C GLY A 29 -4.30 -22.08 -1.49
N ASP A 30 -3.67 -23.05 -2.16
CA ASP A 30 -2.44 -23.71 -1.69
C ASP A 30 -1.16 -23.00 -2.15
N GLU A 31 -1.28 -21.96 -3.00
CA GLU A 31 -0.14 -21.19 -3.48
C GLU A 31 0.20 -20.01 -2.54
N ILE A 32 1.49 -19.79 -2.33
CA ILE A 32 2.01 -18.56 -1.73
C ILE A 32 2.55 -17.69 -2.86
N ARG A 33 2.03 -16.46 -2.98
CA ARG A 33 2.48 -15.48 -3.96
C ARG A 33 3.24 -14.35 -3.27
N HIS A 34 4.43 -14.04 -3.78
CA HIS A 34 5.22 -12.92 -3.33
C HIS A 34 4.85 -11.64 -4.10
N ILE A 35 4.73 -10.55 -3.36
CA ILE A 35 4.46 -9.21 -3.86
C ILE A 35 5.54 -8.29 -3.32
N MET A 36 6.39 -7.83 -4.23
CA MET A 36 7.44 -6.87 -3.89
C MET A 36 6.87 -5.46 -4.04
N VAL A 37 6.80 -4.69 -2.95
CA VAL A 37 6.36 -3.28 -2.97
C VAL A 37 7.53 -2.37 -2.66
N ARG A 38 7.91 -1.50 -3.60
CA ARG A 38 9.14 -0.70 -3.55
C ARG A 38 8.84 0.79 -3.39
N SER A 39 9.80 1.54 -2.83
CA SER A 39 9.65 2.97 -2.51
C SER A 39 9.54 3.90 -3.72
N ASP A 40 9.90 3.43 -4.91
CA ASP A 40 9.81 4.17 -6.18
C ASP A 40 8.43 4.05 -6.86
N SER A 41 7.40 3.69 -6.09
CA SER A 41 6.03 3.45 -6.56
C SER A 41 5.89 2.28 -7.55
N SER A 42 6.88 1.39 -7.66
CA SER A 42 6.72 0.11 -8.35
C SER A 42 6.33 -1.01 -7.38
N ALA A 43 5.51 -1.93 -7.88
CA ALA A 43 5.26 -3.22 -7.26
C ALA A 43 5.46 -4.34 -8.28
N GLN A 44 5.74 -5.55 -7.81
CA GLN A 44 5.90 -6.72 -8.66
C GLN A 44 5.14 -7.90 -8.05
N PHE A 45 4.34 -8.56 -8.87
CA PHE A 45 3.54 -9.72 -8.51
C PHE A 45 3.95 -10.89 -9.40
N GLY A 46 4.78 -11.80 -8.88
CA GLY A 46 5.44 -12.79 -9.74
C GLY A 46 6.27 -12.11 -10.83
N ARG A 47 5.83 -12.24 -12.10
CA ARG A 47 6.48 -11.58 -13.26
C ARG A 47 5.86 -10.24 -13.64
N ASP A 48 4.65 -9.95 -13.16
CA ASP A 48 3.90 -8.76 -13.54
C ASP A 48 4.38 -7.54 -12.76
N LEU A 49 4.55 -6.41 -13.45
CA LEU A 49 4.91 -5.15 -12.85
C LEU A 49 3.70 -4.25 -12.74
N ALA A 50 3.60 -3.61 -11.59
CA ALA A 50 2.54 -2.68 -11.29
C ALA A 50 3.12 -1.35 -10.81
N ARG A 51 2.28 -0.32 -10.85
CA ARG A 51 2.44 0.85 -10.01
C ARG A 51 1.49 0.83 -8.86
N TRP A 52 1.92 1.48 -7.78
CA TRP A 52 1.07 1.71 -6.62
C TRP A 52 1.15 3.14 -6.12
N ARG A 53 0.07 3.59 -5.47
CA ARG A 53 0.03 4.82 -4.68
C ARG A 53 -0.89 4.63 -3.47
N LEU A 54 -0.64 5.42 -2.42
CA LEU A 54 -1.54 5.56 -1.28
C LEU A 54 -2.32 6.85 -1.41
N VAL A 55 -3.65 6.77 -1.27
CA VAL A 55 -4.56 7.92 -1.26
C VAL A 55 -5.51 7.75 -0.07
N GLY A 56 -5.27 8.49 1.01
CA GLY A 56 -5.97 8.24 2.29
C GLY A 56 -5.74 6.80 2.77
N ASP A 57 -6.82 6.09 3.07
CA ASP A 57 -6.82 4.67 3.47
C ASP A 57 -6.99 3.72 2.28
N SER A 58 -6.69 4.18 1.06
CA SER A 58 -6.80 3.37 -0.16
C SER A 58 -5.45 3.10 -0.80
N LEU A 59 -5.27 1.85 -1.24
CA LEU A 59 -4.19 1.40 -2.08
C LEU A 59 -4.66 1.38 -3.53
N TRP A 60 -4.04 2.18 -4.37
CA TRP A 60 -4.34 2.24 -5.79
C TRP A 60 -3.27 1.49 -6.55
N ILE A 61 -3.67 0.67 -7.53
CA ILE A 61 -2.76 -0.18 -8.32
C ILE A 61 -3.11 -0.09 -9.81
N THR A 62 -2.11 -0.05 -10.69
CA THR A 62 -2.28 -0.24 -12.14
C THR A 62 -1.21 -1.21 -12.67
N LEU A 63 -1.58 -2.07 -13.61
CA LEU A 63 -0.66 -3.03 -14.26
C LEU A 63 0.01 -2.45 -15.52
N GLY A 64 -0.16 -1.16 -15.78
CA GLY A 64 0.47 -0.46 -16.91
C GLY A 64 -0.42 -0.23 -18.13
N ASP A 65 -1.67 -0.64 -18.05
CA ASP A 65 -2.75 -0.23 -18.96
C ASP A 65 -3.25 1.21 -18.68
N GLY A 66 -2.78 1.83 -17.60
CA GLY A 66 -3.19 3.16 -17.16
C GLY A 66 -4.51 3.19 -16.38
N VAL A 67 -5.17 2.04 -16.22
CA VAL A 67 -6.40 1.91 -15.42
C VAL A 67 -6.02 1.63 -13.97
N TRP A 68 -6.59 2.43 -13.06
CA TRP A 68 -6.32 2.32 -11.63
C TRP A 68 -7.40 1.52 -10.93
N GLN A 69 -7.01 0.38 -10.37
CA GLN A 69 -7.81 -0.38 -9.43
C GLN A 69 -7.63 0.20 -8.03
N VAL A 70 -8.76 0.44 -7.35
CA VAL A 70 -8.79 1.04 -6.01
C VAL A 70 -9.18 -0.01 -4.99
N TYR A 71 -8.33 -0.20 -3.99
CA TYR A 71 -8.58 -1.07 -2.86
C TYR A 71 -8.61 -0.27 -1.57
N GLY A 72 -9.56 -0.57 -0.68
CA GLY A 72 -9.43 -0.17 0.72
C GLY A 72 -8.30 -0.95 1.38
N MET A 73 -7.55 -0.32 2.29
CA MET A 73 -6.45 -0.98 2.98
C MET A 73 -6.47 -0.76 4.50
N LYS A 74 -5.97 -1.76 5.23
CA LYS A 74 -5.62 -1.66 6.64
C LYS A 74 -4.23 -2.24 6.85
N LEU A 75 -3.31 -1.42 7.34
CA LEU A 75 -1.94 -1.82 7.67
C LEU A 75 -1.77 -1.90 9.19
N ALA A 76 -1.37 -3.07 9.68
CA ALA A 76 -1.05 -3.31 11.09
C ALA A 76 0.26 -4.10 11.19
N GLY A 77 1.38 -3.39 11.37
CA GLY A 77 2.71 -4.00 11.47
C GLY A 77 3.12 -4.75 10.20
N ASP A 78 3.26 -6.07 10.31
CA ASP A 78 3.58 -7.00 9.23
C ASP A 78 2.32 -7.55 8.53
N LYS A 79 1.12 -7.07 8.86
CA LYS A 79 -0.14 -7.51 8.26
C LYS A 79 -0.76 -6.38 7.44
N LEU A 80 -1.03 -6.66 6.17
CA LEU A 80 -1.77 -5.78 5.27
C LEU A 80 -3.06 -6.48 4.87
N THR A 81 -4.21 -5.87 5.13
CA THR A 81 -5.49 -6.34 4.60
C THR A 81 -5.95 -5.39 3.51
N ILE A 82 -6.24 -5.91 2.32
CA ILE A 82 -6.83 -5.18 1.20
C ILE A 82 -8.26 -5.68 0.95
N SER A 83 -9.15 -4.81 0.49
CA SER A 83 -10.57 -5.11 0.30
C SER A 83 -11.22 -4.25 -0.78
N GLY A 84 -12.32 -4.72 -1.35
CA GLY A 84 -13.02 -4.00 -2.42
C GLY A 84 -12.33 -4.16 -3.77
N GLY A 85 -12.54 -3.20 -4.68
CA GLY A 85 -12.05 -3.30 -6.05
C GLY A 85 -12.65 -4.51 -6.76
N ASP A 86 -11.80 -5.36 -7.32
CA ASP A 86 -12.15 -6.63 -7.96
C ASP A 86 -12.08 -7.85 -7.02
N LEU A 87 -11.85 -7.65 -5.72
CA LEU A 87 -11.79 -8.75 -4.75
C LEU A 87 -13.18 -9.16 -4.28
N GLU A 88 -13.54 -10.44 -4.42
CA GLU A 88 -14.77 -11.01 -3.85
C GLU A 88 -14.78 -10.94 -2.31
N LYS A 89 -13.62 -11.11 -1.68
CA LYS A 89 -13.42 -11.07 -0.22
C LYS A 89 -12.11 -10.36 0.12
N PRO A 90 -12.00 -9.73 1.31
CA PRO A 90 -10.74 -9.14 1.74
C PRO A 90 -9.59 -10.14 1.73
N VAL A 91 -8.44 -9.72 1.22
CA VAL A 91 -7.20 -10.52 1.20
C VAL A 91 -6.25 -9.98 2.25
N THR A 92 -5.63 -10.87 3.01
CA THR A 92 -4.59 -10.52 3.98
C THR A 92 -3.24 -10.99 3.49
N LEU A 93 -2.28 -10.07 3.48
CA LEU A 93 -0.89 -10.29 3.17
C LEU A 93 -0.04 -10.19 4.43
N ARG A 94 1.03 -10.97 4.48
CA ARG A 94 2.04 -10.91 5.53
C ARG A 94 3.36 -10.41 4.97
N ARG A 95 3.97 -9.42 5.62
CA ARG A 95 5.30 -8.92 5.28
C ARG A 95 6.33 -9.94 5.75
N VAL A 96 7.17 -10.40 4.83
CA VAL A 96 8.19 -11.42 5.10
C VAL A 96 9.61 -10.89 4.96
N GLY A 97 9.79 -9.67 4.44
CA GLY A 97 11.11 -9.08 4.31
C GLY A 97 11.11 -7.61 3.90
N PRO A 98 12.31 -6.99 3.89
CA PRO A 98 12.50 -5.67 3.33
C PRO A 98 12.30 -5.70 1.80
N PRO A 99 12.02 -4.54 1.17
CA PRO A 99 11.93 -4.48 -0.28
C PRO A 99 13.31 -4.68 -0.93
N THR A 100 13.37 -5.42 -2.04
CA THR A 100 14.55 -5.46 -2.91
C THR A 100 14.44 -4.41 -4.00
N ALA A 101 15.57 -3.89 -4.48
CA ALA A 101 15.59 -2.94 -5.58
C ALA A 101 14.95 -3.55 -6.84
N ARG A 102 14.30 -2.72 -7.66
CA ARG A 102 13.83 -3.17 -8.97
C ARG A 102 15.06 -3.33 -9.87
N PRO A 103 15.20 -4.42 -10.64
CA PRO A 103 16.17 -4.48 -11.72
C PRO A 103 15.95 -3.33 -12.71
N ASP A 104 17.02 -2.67 -13.15
CA ASP A 104 16.94 -1.53 -14.07
C ASP A 104 16.37 -1.90 -15.45
N THR A 105 16.40 -3.19 -15.80
CA THR A 105 15.81 -3.75 -17.03
C THR A 105 14.28 -3.78 -17.02
N LEU A 106 13.66 -3.58 -15.85
CA LEU A 106 12.21 -3.60 -15.70
C LEU A 106 11.65 -2.18 -15.86
N THR A 107 11.08 -1.92 -17.03
CA THR A 107 10.32 -0.70 -17.29
C THR A 107 9.04 -0.73 -16.45
N ILE A 108 8.96 0.16 -15.47
CA ILE A 108 7.67 0.51 -14.87
C ILE A 108 6.88 1.23 -15.97
N PRO A 109 5.53 1.16 -15.98
CA PRO A 109 4.69 2.03 -16.83
C PRO A 109 5.05 3.54 -16.68
N GLU A 110 4.28 4.54 -17.11
CA GLU A 110 4.49 5.94 -16.64
C GLU A 110 3.63 6.32 -15.43
N PRO A 111 4.13 7.09 -14.45
CA PRO A 111 3.31 7.48 -13.32
C PRO A 111 2.24 8.42 -13.86
N PRO A 112 0.95 8.25 -13.54
CA PRO A 112 -0.07 9.18 -13.98
C PRO A 112 0.21 10.55 -13.38
N ALA A 113 -0.35 11.58 -14.02
CA ALA A 113 -0.20 12.95 -13.56
C ALA A 113 -0.56 13.07 -12.05
N PRO A 114 0.16 13.89 -11.27
CA PRO A 114 -0.08 14.01 -9.83
C PRO A 114 -1.52 14.40 -9.44
N ASN A 115 -2.26 15.04 -10.35
CA ASN A 115 -3.65 15.44 -10.18
C ASN A 115 -4.67 14.36 -10.57
N GLN A 116 -4.23 13.26 -11.18
CA GLN A 116 -5.12 12.19 -11.60
C GLN A 116 -5.61 11.40 -10.37
N ARG A 117 -6.92 11.47 -10.13
CA ARG A 117 -7.63 10.68 -9.13
C ARG A 117 -8.29 9.48 -9.84
N ALA A 118 -8.34 8.34 -9.19
CA ALA A 118 -9.21 7.23 -9.50
C ALA A 118 -10.63 7.67 -9.13
N TRP A 119 -11.55 7.38 -10.05
CA TRP A 119 -12.93 7.84 -10.05
C TRP A 119 -13.83 6.77 -9.45
#